data_AF-A0A314UAF3-F1
#
_entry.id   AF-A0A314UAF3-F1
#
_cell.length_a   1.000
_cell.length_b   1.000
_cell.length_c   1.000
_cell.angle_alpha   90.00
_cell.angle_beta   90.00
_cell.angle_gamma   90.00
#
_symmetry.space_group_name_H-M   'P 1'
#
loop_
_entity.id
_entity.type
_entity.pdbx_description
1 polymer ?
#
loop_
_entity_poly.entity_id
_entity_poly.type
_entity_poly.pdbx_seq_one_letter_code
_entity_poly.pdbx_strand_id
1 'polypeptide(L)'
;MLISQELYPSQDDLLYEEELLRNPFSLKLWWPYLIARSESPFKKRFIIYERALKALPGSYKLWSAYLHERLELVRNLPITHFQYETLNKTFERALVTMHKMPKIWILYLQTLTEQKLVTLTRRTFDRALCALPVT
;
A
#
# COMPACT_ATOMS: atom_id res chain seq x y z
N MET A 1 4.73 20.05 5.63
CA MET A 1 4.50 19.49 6.98
C MET A 1 5.79 18.84 7.44
N LEU A 2 6.36 19.30 8.56
CA LEU A 2 7.47 18.61 9.21
C LEU A 2 6.95 17.28 9.76
N ILE A 3 7.61 16.17 9.41
CA ILE A 3 7.30 14.86 9.98
C ILE A 3 7.68 14.89 11.46
N SER A 4 6.80 14.41 12.35
CA SER A 4 7.08 14.34 13.79
C SER A 4 8.32 13.49 14.07
N GLN A 5 9.19 13.94 14.99
CA GLN A 5 10.45 13.27 15.33
C GLN A 5 10.27 11.80 15.78
N GLU A 6 9.14 11.49 16.40
CA GLU A 6 8.78 10.12 16.83
C GLU A 6 8.67 9.11 15.68
N LEU A 7 8.49 9.58 14.46
CA LEU A 7 8.32 8.76 13.27
C LEU A 7 9.63 8.51 12.52
N TYR A 8 10.74 9.10 12.97
CA TYR A 8 12.05 8.84 12.39
C TYR A 8 12.60 7.49 12.85
N PRO A 9 13.52 6.89 12.07
CA PRO A 9 14.18 5.65 12.45
C PRO A 9 14.84 5.78 13.83
N SER A 10 14.58 4.82 14.71
CA SER A 10 15.24 4.74 16.02
C SER A 10 16.60 4.06 15.90
N GLN A 11 17.35 4.00 17.00
CA GLN A 11 18.65 3.32 17.03
C GLN A 11 18.56 1.83 16.65
N ASP A 12 17.42 1.20 16.96
CA ASP A 12 17.13 -0.19 16.59
C ASP A 12 16.90 -0.37 15.08
N ASP A 13 16.63 0.72 14.33
CA ASP A 13 16.44 0.70 12.88
C ASP A 13 17.77 0.85 12.12
N LEU A 14 18.82 1.28 12.80
CA LEU A 14 20.07 1.73 12.18
C LEU A 14 20.70 0.67 11.28
N LEU A 15 20.67 -0.60 11.70
CA LEU A 15 21.15 -1.73 10.90
C LEU A 15 20.44 -1.80 9.54
N TYR A 16 19.11 -1.71 9.54
CA TYR A 16 18.31 -1.76 8.31
C TYR A 16 18.52 -0.51 7.46
N GLU A 17 18.59 0.66 8.09
CA GLU A 17 18.80 1.94 7.40
C GLU A 17 20.16 1.98 6.68
N GLU A 18 21.24 1.53 7.31
CA GLU A 18 22.56 1.45 6.68
C GLU A 18 22.58 0.52 5.46
N GLU A 19 21.96 -0.65 5.58
CA GLU A 19 21.85 -1.59 4.46
C GLU A 19 21.01 -1.02 3.32
N LEU A 20 19.91 -0.33 3.63
CA LEU A 20 19.04 0.31 2.66
C LEU A 20 19.72 1.48 1.95
N LEU A 21 20.58 2.24 2.63
CA LEU A 21 21.39 3.29 1.99
C LEU A 21 22.36 2.72 0.96
N ARG A 22 22.89 1.51 1.18
CA ARG A 22 23.78 0.83 0.24
C ARG A 22 23.03 0.29 -0.99
N ASN A 23 21.84 -0.29 -0.79
CA ASN A 23 21.05 -0.85 -1.89
C ASN A 23 19.53 -0.69 -1.68
N PRO A 24 18.95 0.47 -2.04
CA PRO A 24 17.54 0.73 -1.83
C PRO A 24 16.62 -0.06 -2.77
N PHE A 25 17.13 -0.67 -3.83
CA PHE A 25 16.32 -1.41 -4.82
C PHE A 25 16.21 -2.91 -4.50
N SER A 26 16.61 -3.34 -3.29
CA SER A 26 16.54 -4.73 -2.88
C SER A 26 15.32 -5.01 -1.99
N LEU A 27 14.38 -5.81 -2.50
CA LEU A 27 13.24 -6.28 -1.69
C LEU A 27 13.69 -7.08 -0.46
N LYS A 28 14.86 -7.74 -0.54
CA LYS A 28 15.42 -8.53 0.56
C LYS A 28 15.82 -7.69 1.77
N LEU A 29 15.97 -6.37 1.62
CA LEU A 29 16.27 -5.45 2.72
C LEU A 29 15.00 -4.82 3.29
N TRP A 30 14.10 -4.35 2.41
CA TRP A 30 12.83 -3.76 2.84
C TRP A 30 11.91 -4.74 3.57
N TRP A 31 11.85 -6.00 3.13
CA TRP A 31 10.91 -6.97 3.67
C TRP A 31 11.21 -7.38 5.12
N PRO A 32 12.46 -7.77 5.49
CA PRO A 32 12.80 -8.02 6.88
C PRO A 32 12.62 -6.79 7.77
N TYR A 33 12.92 -5.59 7.24
CA TYR A 33 12.72 -4.35 7.98
C TYR A 33 11.24 -4.14 8.36
N LEU A 34 10.32 -4.35 7.40
CA LEU A 34 8.89 -4.27 7.65
C LEU A 34 8.40 -5.34 8.64
N ILE A 35 8.93 -6.57 8.55
CA ILE A 35 8.61 -7.65 9.52
C ILE A 35 9.06 -7.27 10.92
N ALA A 36 10.29 -6.78 11.08
CA ALA A 36 10.84 -6.37 12.37
C ALA A 36 10.03 -5.23 13.03
N ARG A 37 9.26 -4.50 12.23
CA ARG A 37 8.38 -3.42 12.69
C ARG A 37 6.89 -3.74 12.58
N SER A 38 6.49 -5.01 12.43
CA SER A 38 5.06 -5.41 12.33
C SER A 38 4.20 -4.91 13.48
N GLU A 39 4.75 -4.97 14.71
CA GLU A 39 4.06 -4.56 15.94
C GLU A 39 4.08 -3.05 16.17
N SER A 40 4.82 -2.30 15.34
CA SER A 40 4.86 -0.85 15.46
C SER A 40 3.56 -0.20 14.98
N PRO A 41 3.19 0.97 15.54
CA PRO A 41 2.04 1.73 15.08
C PRO A 41 2.07 1.94 13.57
N PHE A 42 0.91 1.82 12.91
CA PHE A 42 0.83 1.90 11.45
C PHE A 42 1.47 3.17 10.89
N LYS A 43 1.40 4.31 11.58
CA LYS A 43 2.05 5.56 11.14
C LYS A 43 3.56 5.43 10.92
N LYS A 44 4.26 4.62 11.73
CA LYS A 44 5.70 4.33 11.53
C LYS A 44 5.91 3.44 10.32
N ARG A 45 5.18 2.32 10.26
CA ARG A 45 5.23 1.38 9.12
C ARG A 45 4.87 2.04 7.80
N PHE A 46 3.91 2.97 7.80
CA PHE A 46 3.50 3.75 6.64
C PHE A 46 4.68 4.46 5.98
N ILE A 47 5.57 5.07 6.76
CA ILE A 47 6.76 5.75 6.20
C ILE A 47 7.70 4.74 5.55
N ILE A 48 7.90 3.59 6.18
CA ILE A 48 8.72 2.51 5.62
C ILE A 48 8.11 2.00 4.31
N TYR A 49 6.79 1.77 4.26
CA TYR A 49 6.08 1.39 3.04
C TYR A 49 6.19 2.44 1.93
N GLU A 50 5.95 3.71 2.22
CA GLU A 50 6.04 4.78 1.22
C GLU A 50 7.46 4.89 0.65
N ARG A 51 8.50 4.73 1.48
CA ARG A 51 9.89 4.69 1.03
C ARG A 51 10.18 3.46 0.19
N ALA A 52 9.75 2.29 0.66
CA ALA A 52 9.95 1.02 -0.04
C ALA A 52 9.28 1.04 -1.41
N LEU A 53 8.04 1.53 -1.51
CA LEU A 53 7.29 1.64 -2.77
C LEU A 53 7.82 2.74 -3.70
N LYS A 54 8.44 3.79 -3.16
CA LYS A 54 9.17 4.77 -3.97
C LYS A 54 10.40 4.16 -4.63
N ALA A 55 11.13 3.30 -3.92
CA ALA A 55 12.29 2.60 -4.47
C ALA A 55 11.89 1.41 -5.38
N LEU A 56 10.84 0.68 -5.00
CA LEU A 56 10.37 -0.54 -5.64
C LEU A 56 8.89 -0.46 -6.03
N PRO A 57 8.52 0.42 -6.98
CA PRO A 57 7.12 0.65 -7.33
C PRO A 57 6.49 -0.56 -8.04
N GLY A 58 7.30 -1.47 -8.58
CA GLY A 58 6.84 -2.72 -9.22
C GLY A 58 6.69 -3.92 -8.27
N SER A 59 6.96 -3.77 -6.97
CA SER A 59 6.94 -4.91 -6.04
C SER A 59 5.51 -5.26 -5.64
N TYR A 60 4.95 -6.30 -6.26
CA TYR A 60 3.63 -6.84 -5.89
C TYR A 60 3.54 -7.18 -4.40
N LYS A 61 4.61 -7.77 -3.83
CA LYS A 61 4.63 -8.18 -2.41
C LYS A 61 4.47 -6.98 -1.47
N LEU A 62 5.16 -5.87 -1.75
CA LEU A 62 5.04 -4.65 -0.95
C LEU A 62 3.67 -4.00 -1.12
N TRP A 63 3.17 -3.88 -2.35
CA TRP A 63 1.85 -3.32 -2.61
C TRP A 63 0.74 -4.14 -1.96
N SER A 64 0.79 -5.46 -2.08
CA SER A 64 -0.20 -6.35 -1.48
C SER A 64 -0.22 -6.20 0.04
N ALA A 65 0.93 -6.26 0.71
CA ALA A 65 0.99 -6.09 2.17
C ALA A 65 0.49 -4.71 2.62
N TYR A 66 0.93 -3.66 1.93
CA TYR A 66 0.54 -2.29 2.25
C TYR A 66 -0.96 -2.04 2.09
N LEU A 67 -1.57 -2.52 1.00
CA LEU A 67 -3.01 -2.37 0.76
C LEU A 67 -3.85 -3.15 1.79
N HIS A 68 -3.42 -4.35 2.19
CA HIS A 68 -4.11 -5.13 3.23
C HIS A 68 -4.05 -4.44 4.59
N GLU A 69 -2.89 -3.91 4.98
CA GLU A 69 -2.80 -3.16 6.24
C GLU A 69 -3.70 -1.91 6.23
N ARG A 70 -3.75 -1.18 5.11
CA ARG A 70 -4.63 -0.02 4.99
C ARG A 70 -6.11 -0.38 5.02
N LEU A 71 -6.47 -1.55 4.51
CA LEU A 71 -7.84 -2.06 4.63
C LEU A 71 -8.22 -2.37 6.07
N GLU A 72 -7.29 -2.95 6.84
CA GLU A 72 -7.52 -3.24 8.25
C GLU A 72 -7.81 -1.96 9.06
N LEU A 73 -7.15 -0.85 8.72
CA LEU A 73 -7.37 0.44 9.39
C LEU A 73 -8.77 1.01 9.16
N VAL A 74 -9.34 0.81 7.97
CA VAL A 74 -10.66 1.35 7.62
C VAL A 74 -11.80 0.41 7.98
N ARG A 75 -11.52 -0.87 8.26
CA ARG A 75 -12.53 -1.91 8.55
C ARG A 75 -13.53 -1.49 9.63
N ASN A 76 -13.06 -0.82 10.68
CA ASN A 76 -13.89 -0.40 11.81
C ASN A 76 -14.43 1.04 11.68
N LEU A 77 -14.21 1.69 10.53
CA LEU A 77 -14.64 3.06 10.28
C LEU A 77 -15.89 3.09 9.42
N PRO A 78 -16.75 4.12 9.59
CA PRO A 78 -17.90 4.30 8.71
C PRO A 78 -17.44 4.57 7.28
N ILE A 79 -18.23 4.11 6.31
CA ILE A 79 -17.94 4.19 4.87
C ILE A 79 -17.71 5.63 4.39
N THR A 80 -18.35 6.60 5.05
CA THR A 80 -18.24 8.04 4.76
C THR A 80 -16.94 8.67 5.27
N HIS A 81 -16.13 7.93 6.03
CA HIS A 81 -14.91 8.46 6.64
C HIS A 81 -13.85 8.76 5.57
N PHE A 82 -13.14 9.88 5.71
CA PHE A 82 -12.13 10.35 4.74
C PHE A 82 -11.01 9.32 4.46
N GLN A 83 -10.75 8.40 5.40
CA GLN A 83 -9.75 7.35 5.19
C GLN A 83 -10.08 6.43 4.01
N TYR A 84 -11.35 6.19 3.69
CA TYR A 84 -11.73 5.43 2.50
C TYR A 84 -11.29 6.15 1.21
N GLU A 85 -11.39 7.48 1.16
CA GLU A 85 -10.89 8.27 0.03
C GLU A 85 -9.36 8.13 -0.11
N THR A 86 -8.63 8.18 1.02
CA THR A 86 -7.17 7.99 1.00
C THR A 86 -6.77 6.57 0.57
N LEU A 87 -7.56 5.57 0.95
CA LEU A 87 -7.38 4.18 0.54
C LEU A 87 -7.63 4.03 -0.96
N ASN A 88 -8.71 4.59 -1.49
CA ASN A 88 -9.02 4.60 -2.92
C ASN A 88 -7.89 5.25 -3.75
N LYS A 89 -7.35 6.40 -3.30
CA LYS A 89 -6.18 7.03 -3.92
C LYS A 89 -4.94 6.13 -3.91
N THR A 90 -4.80 5.29 -2.89
CA THR A 90 -3.66 4.36 -2.77
C THR A 90 -3.81 3.18 -3.72
N PHE A 91 -5.03 2.66 -3.90
CA PHE A 91 -5.32 1.67 -4.92
C PHE A 91 -5.05 2.21 -6.33
N GLU A 92 -5.52 3.41 -6.65
CA GLU A 92 -5.26 4.03 -7.96
C GLU A 92 -3.75 4.18 -8.20
N ARG A 93 -2.98 4.56 -7.17
CA ARG A 93 -1.51 4.63 -7.26
C ARG A 93 -0.87 3.27 -7.46
N ALA A 94 -1.37 2.22 -6.80
CA ALA A 94 -0.88 0.85 -7.00
C ALA A 94 -1.12 0.36 -8.43
N LEU A 95 -2.28 0.70 -9.01
CA LEU A 95 -2.66 0.27 -10.35
C LEU A 95 -1.82 0.91 -11.45
N VAL A 96 -1.17 2.06 -11.21
CA VAL A 96 -0.23 2.65 -12.18
C VAL A 96 0.86 1.64 -12.58
N THR A 97 1.42 0.93 -11.60
CA THR A 97 2.47 -0.07 -11.87
C THR A 97 1.93 -1.50 -11.89
N MET A 98 0.89 -1.82 -11.12
CA MET A 98 0.36 -3.17 -10.94
C MET A 98 -0.91 -3.49 -11.73
N HIS A 99 -1.22 -2.74 -12.80
CA HIS A 99 -2.42 -2.94 -13.62
C HIS A 99 -2.56 -4.35 -14.22
N LYS A 100 -1.49 -5.15 -14.33
CA LYS A 100 -1.57 -6.54 -14.83
C LYS A 100 -1.87 -7.57 -13.74
N MET A 101 -2.04 -7.16 -12.48
CA MET A 101 -2.18 -8.07 -11.33
C MET A 101 -3.65 -8.23 -10.94
N PRO A 102 -4.30 -9.37 -11.22
CA PRO A 102 -5.73 -9.55 -10.99
C PRO A 102 -6.14 -9.40 -9.52
N LYS A 103 -5.29 -9.88 -8.60
CA LYS A 103 -5.58 -9.85 -7.16
C LYS A 103 -5.74 -8.42 -6.61
N ILE A 104 -4.98 -7.45 -7.13
CA ILE A 104 -5.10 -6.05 -6.71
C ILE A 104 -6.40 -5.44 -7.24
N TRP A 105 -6.78 -5.76 -8.47
CA TRP A 105 -8.07 -5.35 -9.03
C TRP A 105 -9.24 -5.91 -8.24
N ILE A 106 -9.25 -7.21 -7.96
CA ILE A 106 -10.32 -7.88 -7.20
C ILE A 106 -10.46 -7.21 -5.82
N LEU A 107 -9.35 -7.00 -5.13
CA LEU A 107 -9.34 -6.33 -3.83
C LEU A 107 -9.93 -4.91 -3.94
N TYR A 108 -9.51 -4.13 -4.93
CA TYR A 108 -10.03 -2.78 -5.11
C TYR A 108 -11.53 -2.78 -5.43
N LEU A 109 -11.99 -3.63 -6.35
CA LEU A 109 -13.39 -3.72 -6.76
C LEU A 109 -14.31 -4.15 -5.62
N GLN A 110 -13.88 -5.11 -4.80
CA GLN A 110 -14.61 -5.52 -3.59
C GLN A 110 -14.79 -4.32 -2.65
N THR A 111 -13.72 -3.58 -2.39
CA THR A 111 -13.75 -2.43 -1.47
C THR A 111 -14.61 -1.27 -1.99
N LEU A 112 -14.65 -1.03 -3.31
CA LEU A 112 -15.53 -0.03 -3.91
C LEU A 112 -17.00 -0.46 -3.88
N THR A 113 -17.27 -1.76 -4.01
CA THR A 113 -18.63 -2.32 -3.93
C THR A 113 -19.18 -2.17 -2.52
N GLU A 114 -18.38 -2.47 -1.50
CA GLU A 114 -18.72 -2.24 -0.08
C GLU A 114 -18.99 -0.75 0.20
N GLN A 115 -18.23 0.16 -0.44
CA GLN A 115 -18.44 1.60 -0.31
C GLN A 115 -19.71 2.13 -1.02
N LYS A 116 -20.40 1.31 -1.82
CA LYS A 116 -21.61 1.66 -2.59
C LYS A 116 -21.41 2.82 -3.60
N LEU A 117 -20.17 3.01 -4.08
CA LEU A 117 -19.84 4.05 -5.08
C LEU A 117 -20.15 3.58 -6.51
N VAL A 118 -21.43 3.34 -6.82
CA VAL A 118 -21.90 2.64 -8.04
C VAL A 118 -21.20 3.09 -9.33
N THR A 119 -21.17 4.40 -9.60
CA THR A 119 -20.57 4.94 -10.84
C THR A 119 -19.08 4.68 -10.92
N LEU A 120 -18.37 4.82 -9.79
CA LEU A 120 -16.94 4.56 -9.72
C LEU A 120 -16.67 3.07 -9.88
N THR A 121 -17.36 2.23 -9.11
CA THR A 121 -17.27 0.77 -9.17
C THR A 121 -17.45 0.26 -10.60
N ARG A 122 -18.50 0.72 -11.32
CA ARG A 122 -18.75 0.35 -12.71
C ARG A 122 -17.56 0.68 -13.62
N ARG A 123 -17.07 1.93 -13.57
CA ARG A 123 -15.92 2.37 -14.39
C ARG A 123 -14.66 1.59 -14.05
N THR A 124 -14.45 1.24 -12.78
CA THR A 124 -13.30 0.46 -12.35
C THR A 124 -13.39 -0.99 -12.83
N PHE A 125 -14.59 -1.59 -12.87
CA PHE A 125 -14.80 -2.90 -13.49
C PHE A 125 -14.44 -2.87 -14.98
N ASP A 126 -14.93 -1.88 -15.72
CA ASP A 126 -14.61 -1.71 -17.15
C ASP A 126 -13.08 -1.62 -17.35
N ARG A 127 -12.39 -0.81 -16.52
CA ARG A 127 -10.92 -0.67 -16.55
C ARG A 127 -10.20 -1.99 -16.24
N ALA A 128 -10.67 -2.74 -15.26
CA ALA A 128 -10.05 -4.01 -14.88
C ALA A 128 -10.15 -5.04 -16.01
N LEU A 129 -11.32 -5.14 -16.65
CA LEU A 129 -11.55 -6.05 -17.77
C LEU A 129 -10.72 -5.70 -19.00
N CYS A 130 -10.46 -4.41 -19.26
CA CYS A 130 -9.57 -3.99 -20.33
C CYS A 130 -8.08 -4.24 -20.02
N ALA A 131 -7.68 -4.12 -18.75
CA ALA A 131 -6.27 -4.20 -18.34
C ALA A 131 -5.78 -5.64 -18.17
N LEU A 132 -6.67 -6.57 -17.81
CA LEU A 132 -6.32 -7.96 -17.55
C LEU A 132 -6.39 -8.79 -18.83
N PRO A 133 -5.42 -9.71 -19.05
CA PRO A 133 -5.50 -10.62 -20.16
C PRO A 133 -6.71 -11.55 -19.98
N VAL A 134 -7.39 -11.85 -21.08
CA VAL A 134 -8.45 -12.87 -21.11
C VAL A 134 -7.77 -14.20 -20.82
N THR A 135 -8.09 -14.80 -19.68
CA THR A 135 -7.68 -16.16 -19.31
C THR A 135 -8.46 -17.20 -20.10
#